data_AF-A0AAV2E761-F1
#
_entry.id   AF-A0AAV2E761-F1
#
_cell.length_a   1.000
_cell.length_b   1.000
_cell.length_c   1.000
_cell.angle_alpha   90.00
_cell.angle_beta   90.00
_cell.angle_gamma   90.00
#
_symmetry.space_group_name_H-M   'P 1'
#
loop_
_entity.id
_entity.type
_entity.pdbx_description
1 polymer ?
#
loop_
_entity_poly.entity_id
_entity_poly.type
_entity_poly.pdbx_seq_one_letter_code
_entity_poly.pdbx_strand_id
1 'polypeptide(L)'
;MNLQVTPYASSPSSSFPPEYTGDAGHESDICHGIWFDALLVVPAVLFVVYLVLNASKNVKKLWRGGSYVMIAYYALLWFASSLNLAWCCLQAWQCSPQKEVAWNFLSLLVESSILCLEISVIAFLLQDNYATGMETLGRTFLVSGIIVGVDLLFKAIYVFGFGVPLFVEGLENTQRMKWGMWIIHQLLIFGAYGFVLFVHFSGGKDKLPPRPAFYNYISMMFIINAMGLFACGVAAVGIGFGIWLYYFLVLCYHSLYLPFVYTTFLADFFQEEEFLLDNAYYSEMKDAGFFDADWE
;
A
#
# COMPACT_ATOMS: atom_id res chain seq x y z
N MET A 1 -23.12 -60.07 57.77
CA MET A 1 -22.73 -59.82 56.37
C MET A 1 -22.47 -58.32 56.23
N ASN A 2 -21.17 -57.97 56.18
CA ASN A 2 -20.50 -56.76 55.63
C ASN A 2 -21.34 -55.46 55.54
N LEU A 3 -21.09 -54.35 56.25
CA LEU A 3 -19.85 -53.69 56.71
C LEU A 3 -18.85 -53.42 55.57
N GLN A 4 -18.95 -52.23 54.96
CA GLN A 4 -17.80 -51.34 54.76
C GLN A 4 -18.25 -49.90 54.47
N VAL A 5 -18.12 -49.08 55.51
CA VAL A 5 -17.84 -47.65 55.42
C VAL A 5 -16.32 -47.53 55.58
N THR A 6 -15.64 -46.88 54.64
CA THR A 6 -14.39 -46.17 54.93
C THR A 6 -14.31 -44.90 54.08
N PRO A 7 -14.22 -43.73 54.72
CA PRO A 7 -13.80 -42.47 54.12
C PRO A 7 -12.27 -42.38 54.13
N TYR A 8 -11.65 -41.53 53.32
CA TYR A 8 -10.45 -40.76 53.72
C TYR A 8 -10.20 -39.61 52.73
N ALA A 9 -10.15 -38.41 53.30
CA ALA A 9 -9.67 -37.18 52.69
C ALA A 9 -8.15 -37.10 52.80
N SER A 10 -7.48 -36.52 51.79
CA SER A 10 -6.31 -35.62 51.96
C SER A 10 -5.67 -35.26 50.61
N SER A 11 -5.88 -34.03 50.13
CA SER A 11 -4.78 -33.22 49.57
C SER A 11 -3.96 -32.67 50.76
N PRO A 12 -2.72 -32.14 50.65
CA PRO A 12 -2.01 -31.68 49.44
C PRO A 12 -0.51 -32.12 49.38
N SER A 13 0.12 -31.99 48.22
CA SER A 13 1.55 -31.62 48.15
C SER A 13 1.93 -31.16 46.75
N SER A 14 2.43 -29.93 46.73
CA SER A 14 3.16 -29.27 45.67
C SER A 14 4.38 -30.07 45.22
N SER A 15 4.52 -30.25 43.91
CA SER A 15 5.78 -30.63 43.26
C SER A 15 5.91 -29.92 41.91
N PHE A 16 6.58 -28.75 41.90
CA PHE A 16 7.49 -28.38 40.81
C PHE A 16 8.72 -29.33 40.84
N PRO A 17 9.67 -29.42 39.86
CA PRO A 17 9.88 -28.67 38.59
C PRO A 17 10.21 -29.69 37.41
N PRO A 18 10.92 -29.40 36.28
CA PRO A 18 12.09 -28.53 36.11
C PRO A 18 11.84 -27.28 35.26
N GLU A 19 12.48 -26.25 35.76
CA GLU A 19 12.88 -25.00 35.12
C GLU A 19 13.72 -25.32 33.87
N TYR A 20 13.18 -24.99 32.68
CA TYR A 20 13.95 -24.95 31.44
C TYR A 20 14.73 -23.63 31.42
N THR A 21 15.94 -23.65 31.95
CA THR A 21 16.95 -22.63 31.68
C THR A 21 17.62 -22.94 30.33
N GLY A 22 17.46 -22.03 29.37
CA GLY A 22 18.27 -21.95 28.14
C GLY A 22 17.48 -22.16 26.85
N ASP A 23 16.98 -21.07 26.25
CA ASP A 23 17.69 -20.41 25.15
C ASP A 23 16.98 -19.08 24.82
N ALA A 24 17.59 -17.95 25.20
CA ALA A 24 17.06 -16.60 24.97
C ALA A 24 17.32 -16.12 23.52
N GLY A 25 17.16 -17.01 22.55
CA GLY A 25 17.52 -16.79 21.15
C GLY A 25 16.45 -17.17 20.11
N HIS A 26 15.32 -17.75 20.52
CA HIS A 26 14.34 -18.34 19.59
C HIS A 26 12.88 -17.90 19.80
N GLU A 27 12.63 -16.82 20.54
CA GLU A 27 11.26 -16.33 20.77
C GLU A 27 10.73 -15.41 19.65
N SER A 28 11.54 -15.11 18.63
CA SER A 28 11.17 -14.25 17.50
C SER A 28 10.65 -14.98 16.25
N ASP A 29 10.76 -16.31 16.17
CA ASP A 29 10.37 -17.10 14.98
C ASP A 29 8.87 -17.46 14.91
N ILE A 30 8.07 -17.12 15.93
CA ILE A 30 6.71 -17.66 16.10
C ILE A 30 5.63 -16.81 15.42
N CYS A 31 5.95 -15.60 14.98
CA CYS A 31 4.92 -14.63 14.59
C CYS A 31 4.75 -14.48 13.07
N HIS A 32 5.84 -14.53 12.30
CA HIS A 32 5.84 -14.56 10.84
C HIS A 32 7.04 -15.38 10.35
N GLY A 33 6.90 -16.07 9.21
CA GLY A 33 8.04 -16.80 8.64
C GLY A 33 9.07 -15.82 8.08
N ILE A 34 10.36 -16.01 8.36
CA ILE A 34 11.48 -15.17 7.86
C ILE A 34 11.37 -14.87 6.35
N TRP A 35 10.87 -15.84 5.57
CA TRP A 35 10.64 -15.68 4.13
C TRP A 35 9.56 -14.67 3.76
N PHE A 36 8.48 -14.59 4.55
CA PHE A 36 7.40 -13.64 4.35
C PHE A 36 7.90 -12.21 4.59
N ASP A 37 8.62 -12.00 5.70
CA ASP A 37 9.21 -10.70 6.03
C ASP A 37 10.27 -10.28 5.01
N ALA A 38 11.12 -11.21 4.57
CA ALA A 38 12.11 -10.94 3.53
C ALA A 38 11.46 -10.55 2.19
N LEU A 39 10.40 -11.26 1.79
CA LEU A 39 9.68 -10.98 0.54
C LEU A 39 8.95 -9.63 0.56
N LEU A 40 8.68 -9.10 1.75
CA LEU A 40 8.05 -7.80 1.95
C LEU A 40 9.08 -6.66 2.04
N VAL A 41 10.14 -6.85 2.82
CA VAL A 41 11.17 -5.83 3.07
C VAL A 41 12.06 -5.61 1.85
N VAL A 42 12.49 -6.67 1.16
CA VAL A 42 13.44 -6.56 0.05
C VAL A 42 12.91 -5.67 -1.08
N PRO A 43 11.68 -5.87 -1.60
CA PRO A 43 11.14 -4.99 -2.63
C PRO A 43 10.99 -3.53 -2.17
N ALA A 44 10.57 -3.30 -0.92
CA ALA A 44 10.44 -1.96 -0.35
C ALA A 44 11.80 -1.24 -0.26
N VAL A 45 12.85 -1.94 0.21
CA VAL A 45 14.22 -1.41 0.28
C VAL A 45 14.74 -1.10 -1.11
N LEU A 46 14.62 -2.05 -2.05
CA LEU A 46 15.08 -1.86 -3.43
C LEU A 46 14.42 -0.64 -4.08
N PHE A 47 13.12 -0.47 -3.88
CA PHE A 47 12.38 0.67 -4.42
C PHE A 47 12.82 2.00 -3.80
N VAL A 48 12.96 2.07 -2.47
CA VAL A 48 13.46 3.29 -1.80
C VAL A 48 14.89 3.61 -2.23
N VAL A 49 15.79 2.62 -2.31
CA VAL A 49 17.16 2.82 -2.79
C VAL A 49 17.15 3.35 -4.22
N TYR A 50 16.33 2.78 -5.10
CA TYR A 50 16.15 3.28 -6.47
C TYR A 50 15.69 4.74 -6.48
N LEU A 51 14.72 5.12 -5.63
CA LEU A 51 14.27 6.50 -5.51
C LEU A 51 15.38 7.43 -5.01
N VAL A 52 16.17 7.02 -4.00
CA VAL A 52 17.31 7.80 -3.47
C VAL A 52 18.35 8.05 -4.56
N LEU A 53 18.76 7.00 -5.27
CA LEU A 53 19.81 7.09 -6.29
C LEU A 53 19.41 8.05 -7.43
N ASN A 54 18.13 8.05 -7.81
CA ASN A 54 17.61 8.92 -8.85
C ASN A 54 17.06 10.26 -8.33
N ALA A 55 17.03 10.49 -7.01
CA ALA A 55 16.39 11.65 -6.40
C ALA A 55 16.95 12.96 -6.94
N SER A 56 18.29 13.10 -6.97
CA SER A 56 18.93 14.34 -7.42
C SER A 56 18.63 14.67 -8.89
N LYS A 57 18.54 13.66 -9.75
CA LYS A 57 18.18 13.80 -11.17
C LYS A 57 16.71 14.17 -11.32
N ASN A 58 15.83 13.39 -10.68
CA ASN A 58 14.38 13.55 -10.74
C ASN A 58 13.92 14.88 -10.16
N VAL A 59 14.50 15.33 -9.03
CA VAL A 59 14.18 16.64 -8.43
C VAL A 59 14.62 17.77 -9.36
N LYS A 60 15.88 17.78 -9.85
CA LYS A 60 16.33 18.81 -10.81
C LYS A 60 15.49 18.87 -12.08
N LYS A 61 14.89 17.73 -12.46
CA LYS A 61 14.02 17.60 -13.62
C LYS A 61 12.62 18.15 -13.34
N LEU A 62 12.01 17.74 -12.22
CA LEU A 62 10.73 18.26 -11.74
C LEU A 62 10.72 19.78 -11.57
N TRP A 63 11.78 20.36 -11.01
CA TRP A 63 11.91 21.81 -10.85
C TRP A 63 12.05 22.56 -12.18
N ARG A 64 12.63 21.93 -13.22
CA ARG A 64 12.73 22.51 -14.57
C ARG A 64 11.44 22.38 -15.37
N GLY A 65 10.74 21.25 -15.25
CA GLY A 65 9.45 21.01 -15.92
C GLY A 65 8.30 21.84 -15.34
N GLY A 66 8.43 22.39 -14.13
CA GLY A 66 7.48 23.37 -13.56
C GLY A 66 6.07 22.84 -13.27
N SER A 67 5.84 21.52 -13.37
CA SER A 67 4.54 20.91 -13.12
C SER A 67 4.34 20.62 -11.64
N TYR A 68 3.57 21.48 -10.97
CA TYR A 68 3.22 21.33 -9.55
C TYR A 68 2.52 19.99 -9.24
N VAL A 69 1.76 19.45 -10.19
CA VAL A 69 1.06 18.16 -10.06
C VAL A 69 2.07 17.01 -9.95
N MET A 70 3.07 16.98 -10.83
CA MET A 70 4.11 15.94 -10.82
C MET A 70 5.00 16.04 -9.57
N ILE A 71 5.26 17.27 -9.10
CA ILE A 71 5.99 17.50 -7.85
C ILE A 71 5.22 16.93 -6.66
N ALA A 72 3.93 17.27 -6.53
CA ALA A 72 3.09 16.78 -5.43
C ALA A 72 2.98 15.26 -5.44
N TYR A 73 2.79 14.67 -6.62
CA TYR A 73 2.70 13.23 -6.77
C TYR A 73 4.01 12.51 -6.43
N TYR A 74 5.17 13.02 -6.86
CA TYR A 74 6.46 12.47 -6.47
C TYR A 74 6.70 12.58 -4.95
N ALA A 75 6.26 13.68 -4.33
CA ALA A 75 6.36 13.86 -2.88
C ALA A 75 5.46 12.85 -2.12
N LEU A 76 4.23 12.64 -2.57
CA LEU A 76 3.33 11.63 -1.99
C LEU A 76 3.90 10.21 -2.14
N LEU A 77 4.50 9.91 -3.29
CA LEU A 77 5.16 8.61 -3.53
C LEU A 77 6.33 8.39 -2.58
N TRP A 78 7.19 9.40 -2.39
CA TRP A 78 8.28 9.35 -1.43
C TRP A 78 7.79 9.13 0.01
N PHE A 79 6.75 9.87 0.39
CA PHE A 79 6.16 9.78 1.71
C PHE A 79 5.56 8.39 1.97
N ALA A 80 4.71 7.91 1.06
CA ALA A 80 4.10 6.59 1.14
C ALA A 80 5.17 5.47 1.12
N SER A 81 6.21 5.60 0.29
CA SER A 81 7.29 4.62 0.22
C SER A 81 8.13 4.57 1.49
N SER A 82 8.38 5.71 2.12
CA SER A 82 9.14 5.78 3.38
C SER A 82 8.35 5.15 4.53
N LEU A 83 7.06 5.43 4.60
CA LEU A 83 6.16 4.82 5.57
C LEU A 83 6.01 3.31 5.35
N ASN A 84 5.84 2.89 4.09
CA ASN A 84 5.75 1.47 3.74
C ASN A 84 7.03 0.72 4.12
N LEU A 85 8.21 1.32 3.86
CA LEU A 85 9.48 0.75 4.33
C LEU A 85 9.53 0.63 5.86
N ALA A 86 9.10 1.68 6.59
CA ALA A 86 9.05 1.62 8.05
C ALA A 86 8.12 0.51 8.55
N TRP A 87 6.96 0.33 7.92
CA TRP A 87 6.02 -0.75 8.24
C TRP A 87 6.63 -2.13 7.99
N CYS A 88 7.27 -2.35 6.83
CA CYS A 88 7.95 -3.60 6.53
C CYS A 88 9.10 -3.90 7.51
N CYS A 89 9.90 -2.88 7.88
CA CYS A 89 11.01 -3.07 8.82
C CYS A 89 10.56 -3.32 10.26
N LEU A 90 9.35 -2.88 10.62
CA LEU A 90 8.84 -2.95 11.98
C LEU A 90 7.81 -4.07 12.18
N GLN A 91 7.72 -5.05 11.27
CA GLN A 91 6.82 -6.20 11.39
C GLN A 91 6.92 -6.93 12.74
N ALA A 92 8.12 -7.00 13.31
CA ALA A 92 8.35 -7.59 14.64
C ALA A 92 7.55 -6.90 15.77
N TRP A 93 7.11 -5.66 15.59
CA TRP A 93 6.27 -4.96 16.59
C TRP A 93 4.86 -5.52 16.69
N GLN A 94 4.37 -6.20 15.66
CA GLN A 94 3.07 -6.91 15.70
C GLN A 94 3.05 -7.99 16.79
N CYS A 95 4.22 -8.55 17.12
CA CYS A 95 4.39 -9.72 17.96
C CYS A 95 4.65 -9.36 19.44
N SER A 96 4.88 -8.07 19.71
CA SER A 96 5.15 -7.57 21.05
C SER A 96 3.90 -6.89 21.61
N PRO A 97 3.21 -7.47 22.60
CA PRO A 97 1.96 -6.92 23.15
C PRO A 97 2.13 -5.51 23.74
N GLN A 98 3.35 -5.15 24.18
CA GLN A 98 3.66 -3.81 24.68
C GLN A 98 3.73 -2.72 23.60
N LYS A 99 3.73 -3.09 22.31
CA LYS A 99 3.90 -2.18 21.16
C LYS A 99 2.68 -2.13 20.24
N GLU A 100 1.57 -2.76 20.61
CA GLU A 100 0.33 -2.85 19.81
C GLU A 100 -0.20 -1.48 19.36
N VAL A 101 -0.18 -0.48 20.26
CA VAL A 101 -0.64 0.88 19.93
C VAL A 101 0.21 1.51 18.83
N ALA A 102 1.53 1.35 18.92
CA ALA A 102 2.47 1.89 17.93
C ALA A 102 2.35 1.16 16.59
N TRP A 103 2.18 -0.16 16.61
CA TRP A 103 1.96 -0.98 15.42
C TRP A 103 0.67 -0.61 14.69
N ASN A 104 -0.43 -0.50 15.43
CA ASN A 104 -1.72 -0.10 14.89
C ASN A 104 -1.67 1.32 14.31
N PHE A 105 -1.00 2.26 14.99
CA PHE A 105 -0.85 3.63 14.49
C PHE A 105 -0.01 3.67 13.21
N LEU A 106 1.11 2.96 13.17
CA LEU A 106 1.95 2.87 11.97
C LEU A 106 1.18 2.24 10.80
N SER A 107 0.46 1.14 11.03
CA SER A 107 -0.35 0.48 10.00
C SER A 107 -1.45 1.40 9.46
N LEU A 108 -2.12 2.16 10.33
CA LEU A 108 -3.10 3.17 9.90
C LEU A 108 -2.47 4.26 9.04
N LEU A 109 -1.28 4.74 9.41
CA LEU A 109 -0.56 5.76 8.64
C LEU A 109 -0.15 5.24 7.26
N VAL A 110 0.32 3.99 7.17
CA VAL A 110 0.73 3.41 5.88
C VAL A 110 -0.47 3.21 4.97
N GLU A 111 -1.52 2.57 5.46
CA GLU A 111 -2.78 2.35 4.71
C GLU A 111 -3.38 3.66 4.22
N SER A 112 -3.47 4.67 5.08
CA SER A 112 -4.01 5.99 4.68
C SER A 112 -3.09 6.73 3.70
N SER A 113 -1.78 6.56 3.79
CA SER A 113 -0.82 7.19 2.87
C SER A 113 -0.88 6.56 1.48
N ILE A 114 -0.97 5.23 1.39
CA ILE A 114 -1.12 4.55 0.11
C ILE A 114 -2.49 4.88 -0.51
N LEU A 115 -3.57 4.88 0.28
CA LEU A 115 -4.90 5.31 -0.19
C LEU A 115 -4.91 6.77 -0.64
N CYS A 116 -4.19 7.66 0.04
CA CYS A 116 -4.06 9.06 -0.34
C CYS A 116 -3.38 9.20 -1.70
N LEU A 117 -2.30 8.45 -1.92
CA LEU A 117 -1.61 8.38 -3.20
C LEU A 117 -2.56 7.85 -4.29
N GLU A 118 -3.28 6.76 -4.01
CA GLU A 118 -4.23 6.12 -4.94
C GLU A 118 -5.33 7.08 -5.41
N ILE A 119 -6.02 7.73 -4.47
CA ILE A 119 -7.09 8.68 -4.77
C ILE A 119 -6.53 9.91 -5.49
N SER A 120 -5.36 10.40 -5.08
CA SER A 120 -4.74 11.57 -5.71
C SER A 120 -4.34 11.28 -7.16
N VAL A 121 -3.81 10.09 -7.44
CA VAL A 121 -3.49 9.64 -8.81
C VAL A 121 -4.73 9.64 -9.68
N ILE A 122 -5.82 9.00 -9.24
CA ILE A 122 -7.08 8.97 -9.99
C ILE A 122 -7.61 10.40 -10.21
N ALA A 123 -7.60 11.22 -9.17
CA ALA A 123 -8.12 12.57 -9.23
C ALA A 123 -7.30 13.48 -10.17
N PHE A 124 -5.99 13.34 -10.21
CA PHE A 124 -5.13 14.07 -11.15
C PHE A 124 -5.29 13.57 -12.59
N LEU A 125 -5.48 12.27 -12.79
CA LEU A 125 -5.64 11.71 -14.13
C LEU A 125 -7.02 12.03 -14.74
N LEU A 126 -8.05 12.16 -13.89
CA LEU A 126 -9.38 12.61 -14.32
C LEU A 126 -9.45 14.11 -14.60
N GLN A 127 -8.49 14.89 -14.09
CA GLN A 127 -8.39 16.31 -14.41
C GLN A 127 -7.59 16.46 -15.69
N ASP A 128 -8.29 16.66 -16.81
CA ASP A 128 -7.69 17.03 -18.08
C ASP A 128 -6.65 18.15 -17.89
N ASN A 129 -5.57 18.07 -18.68
CA ASN A 129 -4.31 18.83 -18.74
C ASN A 129 -4.30 20.37 -18.49
N TYR A 130 -5.41 21.00 -18.09
CA TYR A 130 -5.60 22.44 -17.93
C TYR A 130 -5.41 22.99 -16.51
N ALA A 131 -4.95 22.16 -15.57
CA ALA A 131 -4.78 22.55 -14.17
C ALA A 131 -3.31 22.72 -13.77
N THR A 132 -2.52 23.46 -14.55
CA THR A 132 -1.16 23.88 -14.14
C THR A 132 -1.17 24.87 -12.95
N GLY A 133 -2.35 25.30 -12.51
CA GLY A 133 -2.54 26.18 -11.37
C GLY A 133 -2.47 25.45 -10.03
N MET A 134 -1.65 25.97 -9.10
CA MET A 134 -1.57 25.54 -7.70
C MET A 134 -2.95 25.49 -7.02
N GLU A 135 -3.88 26.35 -7.43
CA GLU A 135 -5.25 26.40 -6.90
C GLU A 135 -6.05 25.14 -7.23
N THR A 136 -5.98 24.65 -8.46
CA THR A 136 -6.68 23.42 -8.85
C THR A 136 -6.05 22.20 -8.19
N LEU A 137 -4.71 22.16 -8.12
CA LEU A 137 -3.99 21.13 -7.36
C LEU A 137 -4.43 21.10 -5.89
N GLY A 138 -4.44 22.26 -5.23
CA GLY A 138 -4.83 22.40 -3.84
C GLY A 138 -6.28 21.97 -3.59
N ARG A 139 -7.20 22.28 -4.50
CA ARG A 139 -8.60 21.82 -4.41
C ARG A 139 -8.72 20.31 -4.52
N THR A 140 -8.00 19.69 -5.46
CA THR A 140 -8.01 18.24 -5.66
C THR A 140 -7.41 17.51 -4.47
N PHE A 141 -6.28 18.03 -3.98
CA PHE A 141 -5.62 17.50 -2.78
C PHE A 141 -6.46 17.69 -1.52
N LEU A 142 -7.22 18.79 -1.43
CA LEU A 142 -8.15 19.02 -0.34
C LEU A 142 -9.28 17.99 -0.37
N VAL A 143 -9.87 17.73 -1.55
CA VAL A 143 -10.94 16.73 -1.69
C VAL A 143 -10.41 15.33 -1.38
N SER A 144 -9.26 14.93 -1.93
CA SER A 144 -8.66 13.63 -1.62
C SER A 144 -8.27 13.53 -0.14
N GLY A 145 -7.73 14.59 0.45
CA GLY A 145 -7.40 14.68 1.87
C GLY A 145 -8.62 14.55 2.78
N ILE A 146 -9.78 15.10 2.42
CA ILE A 146 -11.04 14.92 3.16
C ILE A 146 -11.48 13.46 3.09
N ILE A 147 -11.47 12.83 1.91
CA ILE A 147 -11.88 11.43 1.74
C ILE A 147 -10.99 10.51 2.58
N VAL A 148 -9.67 10.69 2.48
CA VAL A 148 -8.69 9.92 3.26
C VAL A 148 -8.82 10.22 4.75
N GLY A 149 -9.07 11.47 5.14
CA GLY A 149 -9.27 11.86 6.52
C GLY A 149 -10.48 11.17 7.14
N VAL A 150 -11.59 11.07 6.41
CA VAL A 150 -12.78 10.33 6.85
C VAL A 150 -12.49 8.84 6.98
N ASP A 151 -11.79 8.24 6.00
CA ASP A 151 -11.39 6.82 6.06
C ASP A 151 -10.46 6.54 7.26
N LEU A 152 -9.45 7.40 7.47
CA LEU A 152 -8.53 7.33 8.60
C LEU A 152 -9.27 7.46 9.95
N LEU A 153 -10.18 8.44 10.07
CA LEU A 153 -10.98 8.63 11.28
C LEU A 153 -11.86 7.41 11.56
N PHE A 154 -12.52 6.87 10.54
CA PHE A 154 -13.34 5.68 10.67
C PHE A 154 -12.50 4.48 11.14
N LYS A 155 -11.36 4.23 10.49
CA LYS A 155 -10.41 3.17 10.89
C LYS A 155 -9.88 3.38 12.30
N ALA A 156 -9.52 4.62 12.67
CA ALA A 156 -9.04 4.95 14.01
C ALA A 156 -10.09 4.71 15.10
N ILE A 157 -11.37 5.05 14.86
CA ILE A 157 -12.46 4.76 15.80
C ILE A 157 -12.66 3.24 15.95
N TYR A 158 -12.56 2.48 14.86
CA TYR A 158 -12.65 1.02 14.93
C TYR A 158 -11.51 0.39 15.73
N VAL A 159 -10.27 0.81 15.48
CA VAL A 159 -9.10 0.29 16.20
C VAL A 159 -9.06 0.75 17.65
N PHE A 160 -9.11 2.06 17.90
CA PHE A 160 -8.86 2.63 19.23
C PHE A 160 -10.12 2.82 20.07
N GLY A 161 -11.28 3.03 19.43
CA GLY A 161 -12.55 3.19 20.13
C GLY A 161 -13.21 1.85 20.45
N PHE A 162 -13.33 0.96 19.46
CA PHE A 162 -13.96 -0.36 19.62
C PHE A 162 -12.97 -1.47 19.98
N GLY A 163 -11.65 -1.22 19.91
CA GLY A 163 -10.64 -2.22 20.25
C GLY A 163 -10.58 -3.39 19.27
N VAL A 164 -11.05 -3.21 18.03
CA VAL A 164 -11.03 -4.26 17.00
C VAL A 164 -9.60 -4.36 16.44
N PRO A 165 -8.86 -5.48 16.64
CA PRO A 165 -7.56 -5.68 16.03
C PRO A 165 -7.71 -5.83 14.51
N LEU A 166 -7.69 -4.71 13.80
CA LEU A 166 -7.70 -4.68 12.34
C LEU A 166 -6.39 -5.21 11.77
N PHE A 167 -5.27 -4.96 12.46
CA PHE A 167 -3.90 -5.27 12.03
C PHE A 167 -3.21 -6.38 12.84
N VAL A 168 -3.93 -6.99 13.80
CA VAL A 168 -3.45 -8.08 14.64
C VAL A 168 -4.42 -9.26 14.50
N GLU A 169 -3.92 -10.49 14.60
CA GLU A 169 -4.78 -11.68 14.63
C GLU A 169 -5.51 -11.76 15.98
N GLY A 170 -6.84 -11.77 15.94
CA GLY A 170 -7.69 -11.74 17.14
C GLY A 170 -8.73 -12.85 17.18
N LEU A 171 -9.36 -12.99 18.35
CA LEU A 171 -10.38 -13.99 18.68
C LEU A 171 -11.58 -14.01 17.70
N GLU A 172 -12.22 -15.16 17.56
CA GLU A 172 -13.24 -15.50 16.54
C GLU A 172 -14.40 -14.50 16.38
N ASN A 173 -14.93 -13.91 17.46
CA ASN A 173 -16.05 -12.95 17.36
C ASN A 173 -15.63 -11.60 16.74
N THR A 174 -14.36 -11.22 16.89
CA THR A 174 -13.83 -9.97 16.36
C THR A 174 -13.48 -10.08 14.88
N GLN A 175 -13.27 -11.31 14.39
CA GLN A 175 -13.02 -11.61 12.98
C GLN A 175 -14.19 -11.15 12.10
N ARG A 176 -15.45 -11.38 12.50
CA ARG A 176 -16.62 -11.00 11.68
C ARG A 176 -16.74 -9.48 11.48
N MET A 177 -16.44 -8.70 12.53
CA MET A 177 -16.41 -7.24 12.46
C MET A 177 -15.24 -6.74 11.61
N LYS A 178 -14.06 -7.33 11.78
CA LYS A 178 -12.87 -7.07 10.95
C LYS A 178 -13.19 -7.28 9.46
N TRP A 179 -13.63 -8.48 9.09
CA TRP A 179 -13.93 -8.81 7.70
C TRP A 179 -15.10 -7.99 7.14
N GLY A 180 -16.13 -7.70 7.94
CA GLY A 180 -17.24 -6.83 7.52
C GLY A 180 -16.78 -5.42 7.13
N MET A 181 -15.88 -4.83 7.93
CA MET A 181 -15.30 -3.52 7.63
C MET A 181 -14.41 -3.57 6.37
N TRP A 182 -13.54 -4.58 6.26
CA TRP A 182 -12.69 -4.77 5.08
C TRP A 182 -13.52 -4.98 3.80
N ILE A 183 -14.62 -5.72 3.86
CA ILE A 183 -15.55 -5.91 2.73
C ILE A 183 -16.15 -4.56 2.30
N ILE A 184 -16.62 -3.73 3.24
CA ILE A 184 -17.21 -2.43 2.91
C ILE A 184 -16.16 -1.51 2.26
N HIS A 185 -14.96 -1.47 2.82
CA HIS A 185 -13.85 -0.68 2.28
C HIS A 185 -13.48 -1.13 0.87
N GLN A 186 -13.28 -2.44 0.67
CA GLN A 186 -12.93 -3.01 -0.63
C GLN A 186 -14.05 -2.82 -1.66
N LEU A 187 -15.31 -2.94 -1.24
CA LEU A 187 -16.46 -2.71 -2.10
C LEU A 187 -16.53 -1.26 -2.59
N LEU A 188 -16.20 -0.30 -1.72
CA LEU A 188 -16.16 1.12 -2.08
C LEU A 188 -15.08 1.38 -3.14
N ILE A 189 -13.86 0.87 -2.95
CA ILE A 189 -12.76 1.03 -3.90
C ILE A 189 -13.06 0.30 -5.21
N PHE A 190 -13.54 -0.95 -5.15
CA PHE A 190 -14.00 -1.71 -6.31
C PHE A 190 -15.08 -0.98 -7.09
N GLY A 191 -16.07 -0.41 -6.39
CA GLY A 191 -17.14 0.39 -7.00
C GLY A 191 -16.62 1.65 -7.68
N ALA A 192 -15.65 2.34 -7.06
CA ALA A 192 -15.03 3.53 -7.65
C ALA A 192 -14.29 3.21 -8.96
N TYR A 193 -13.45 2.17 -8.98
CA TYR A 193 -12.77 1.74 -10.20
C TYR A 193 -13.74 1.20 -11.26
N GLY A 194 -14.74 0.43 -10.82
CA GLY A 194 -15.81 -0.07 -11.69
C GLY A 194 -16.61 1.06 -12.34
N PHE A 195 -16.87 2.14 -11.60
CA PHE A 195 -17.53 3.33 -12.14
C PHE A 195 -16.69 4.00 -13.22
N VAL A 196 -15.38 4.16 -13.01
CA VAL A 196 -14.47 4.74 -14.03
C VAL A 196 -14.45 3.87 -15.29
N LEU A 197 -14.36 2.53 -15.16
CA LEU A 197 -14.44 1.62 -16.30
C LEU A 197 -15.81 1.68 -16.99
N PHE A 198 -16.89 1.76 -16.23
CA PHE A 198 -18.24 1.86 -16.77
C PHE A 198 -18.38 3.09 -17.67
N VAL A 199 -17.90 4.26 -17.21
CA VAL A 199 -17.88 5.49 -18.02
C VAL A 199 -17.06 5.32 -19.30
N HIS A 200 -15.94 4.58 -19.23
CA HIS A 200 -15.11 4.30 -20.40
C HIS A 200 -15.85 3.45 -21.45
N PHE A 201 -16.54 2.39 -21.03
CA PHE A 201 -17.26 1.50 -21.93
C PHE A 201 -18.61 2.09 -22.40
N SER A 202 -19.25 2.95 -21.61
CA SER A 202 -20.55 3.53 -21.91
C SER A 202 -20.53 4.68 -22.94
N GLY A 203 -19.45 4.83 -23.69
CA GLY A 203 -19.28 5.88 -24.70
C GLY A 203 -18.89 7.26 -24.12
N GLY A 204 -18.64 7.37 -22.81
CA GLY A 204 -18.16 8.60 -22.16
C GLY A 204 -16.66 8.87 -22.34
N LYS A 205 -16.03 8.29 -23.36
CA LYS A 205 -14.57 8.31 -23.60
C LYS A 205 -14.03 9.73 -23.74
N ASP A 206 -14.84 10.65 -24.25
CA ASP A 206 -14.47 12.05 -24.50
C ASP A 206 -14.20 12.85 -23.20
N LYS A 207 -14.59 12.31 -22.03
CA LYS A 207 -14.36 12.92 -20.71
C LYS A 207 -13.23 12.26 -19.92
N LEU A 208 -12.57 11.26 -20.48
CA LEU A 208 -11.51 10.49 -19.82
C LEU A 208 -10.18 10.72 -20.54
N PRO A 209 -9.05 10.67 -19.81
CA PRO A 209 -7.75 10.94 -20.41
C PRO A 209 -7.45 9.96 -21.57
N PRO A 210 -6.84 10.42 -22.67
CA PRO A 210 -6.57 9.57 -23.85
C PRO A 210 -5.40 8.59 -23.66
N ARG A 211 -4.78 8.54 -22.47
CA ARG A 211 -3.58 7.73 -22.22
C ARG A 211 -3.93 6.25 -22.05
N PRO A 212 -3.38 5.33 -22.88
CA PRO A 212 -3.67 3.89 -22.76
C PRO A 212 -3.19 3.29 -21.42
N ALA A 213 -2.08 3.80 -20.88
CA ALA A 213 -1.54 3.37 -19.59
C ALA A 213 -2.52 3.57 -18.42
N PHE A 214 -3.35 4.62 -18.47
CA PHE A 214 -4.39 4.88 -17.46
C PHE A 214 -5.44 3.76 -17.43
N TYR A 215 -5.93 3.33 -18.59
CA TYR A 215 -6.95 2.28 -18.65
C TYR A 215 -6.41 0.93 -18.21
N ASN A 216 -5.15 0.63 -18.54
CA ASN A 216 -4.47 -0.57 -18.05
C ASN A 216 -4.35 -0.54 -16.52
N TYR A 217 -3.98 0.60 -15.94
CA TYR A 217 -3.93 0.80 -14.49
C TYR A 217 -5.31 0.57 -13.84
N ILE A 218 -6.35 1.26 -14.33
CA ILE A 218 -7.71 1.15 -13.78
C ILE A 218 -8.24 -0.28 -13.88
N SER A 219 -8.00 -0.97 -15.01
CA SER A 219 -8.42 -2.36 -15.22
C SER A 219 -7.70 -3.33 -14.26
N MET A 220 -6.39 -3.18 -14.10
CA MET A 220 -5.62 -4.01 -13.16
C MET A 220 -6.07 -3.78 -11.71
N MET A 221 -6.26 -2.53 -11.29
CA MET A 221 -6.76 -2.21 -9.95
C MET A 221 -8.16 -2.76 -9.73
N PHE A 222 -9.06 -2.68 -10.72
CA PHE A 222 -10.38 -3.28 -10.64
C PHE A 222 -10.32 -4.80 -10.40
N ILE A 223 -9.45 -5.52 -11.13
CA ILE A 223 -9.26 -6.97 -10.97
C ILE A 223 -8.68 -7.31 -9.59
N ILE A 224 -7.66 -6.58 -9.14
CA ILE A 224 -7.06 -6.79 -7.80
C ILE A 224 -8.09 -6.55 -6.70
N ASN A 225 -8.88 -5.48 -6.81
CA ASN A 225 -9.94 -5.17 -5.87
C ASN A 225 -11.06 -6.22 -5.87
N ALA A 226 -11.40 -6.78 -7.04
CA ALA A 226 -12.35 -7.90 -7.14
C ALA A 226 -11.83 -9.15 -6.44
N MET A 227 -10.55 -9.48 -6.62
CA MET A 227 -9.90 -10.58 -5.92
C MET A 227 -9.85 -10.34 -4.41
N GLY A 228 -9.58 -9.10 -3.98
CA GLY A 228 -9.61 -8.71 -2.56
C GLY A 228 -10.99 -8.86 -1.94
N LEU A 229 -12.04 -8.44 -2.65
CA LEU A 229 -13.43 -8.57 -2.20
C LEU A 229 -13.83 -10.05 -2.09
N PHE A 230 -13.42 -10.86 -3.06
CA PHE A 230 -13.61 -12.30 -3.03
C PHE A 230 -12.86 -12.94 -1.85
N ALA A 231 -11.59 -12.58 -1.62
CA ALA A 231 -10.80 -13.07 -0.51
C ALA A 231 -11.44 -12.73 0.83
N CYS A 232 -11.87 -11.48 1.03
CA CYS A 232 -12.55 -11.04 2.25
C CYS A 232 -13.90 -11.73 2.45
N GLY A 233 -14.67 -11.94 1.38
CA GLY A 233 -15.95 -12.66 1.44
C GLY A 233 -15.77 -14.12 1.84
N VAL A 234 -14.78 -14.81 1.28
CA VAL A 234 -14.44 -16.20 1.61
C VAL A 234 -13.87 -16.29 3.05
N ALA A 235 -13.04 -15.33 3.45
CA ALA A 235 -12.49 -15.24 4.80
C ALA A 235 -13.57 -14.98 5.86
N ALA A 236 -14.60 -14.17 5.55
CA ALA A 236 -15.73 -13.92 6.43
C ALA A 236 -16.57 -15.18 6.75
N VAL A 237 -16.54 -16.18 5.86
CA VAL A 237 -17.18 -17.50 6.07
C VAL A 237 -16.28 -18.45 6.88
N GLY A 238 -15.02 -18.09 7.13
CA GLY A 238 -14.06 -18.89 7.87
C GLY A 238 -13.32 -19.93 7.01
N ILE A 239 -13.36 -19.80 5.69
CA ILE A 239 -12.62 -20.68 4.78
C ILE A 239 -11.16 -20.22 4.72
N GLY A 240 -10.22 -21.08 5.14
CA GLY A 240 -8.79 -20.75 5.23
C GLY A 240 -8.15 -20.25 3.93
N PHE A 241 -8.67 -20.68 2.77
CA PHE A 241 -8.23 -20.16 1.46
C PHE A 241 -8.43 -18.64 1.33
N GLY A 242 -9.52 -18.08 1.86
CA GLY A 242 -9.79 -16.64 1.80
C GLY A 242 -8.78 -15.84 2.62
N ILE A 243 -8.40 -16.36 3.79
CA ILE A 243 -7.38 -15.76 4.66
C ILE A 243 -6.01 -15.78 3.96
N TRP A 244 -5.64 -16.93 3.39
CA TRP A 244 -4.39 -17.05 2.62
C TRP A 244 -4.35 -16.10 1.42
N LEU A 245 -5.42 -16.04 0.64
CA LEU A 245 -5.51 -15.16 -0.53
C LEU A 245 -5.46 -13.68 -0.12
N TYR A 246 -6.08 -13.32 1.00
CA TYR A 246 -6.01 -11.97 1.55
C TYR A 246 -4.56 -11.59 1.90
N TYR A 247 -3.85 -12.43 2.66
CA TYR A 247 -2.45 -12.16 3.00
C TYR A 247 -1.53 -12.10 1.77
N PHE A 248 -1.78 -12.92 0.76
CA PHE A 248 -1.06 -12.85 -0.52
C PHE A 248 -1.29 -11.50 -1.22
N LEU A 249 -2.54 -11.01 -1.25
CA LEU A 249 -2.86 -9.71 -1.83
C LEU A 249 -2.25 -8.55 -1.05
N VAL A 250 -2.24 -8.62 0.29
CA VAL A 250 -1.56 -7.63 1.16
C VAL A 250 -0.06 -7.60 0.84
N LEU A 251 0.59 -8.75 0.73
CA LEU A 251 2.00 -8.83 0.35
C LEU A 251 2.26 -8.19 -1.02
N CYS A 252 1.44 -8.54 -2.02
CA CYS A 252 1.56 -7.95 -3.36
C CYS A 252 1.33 -6.43 -3.33
N TYR A 253 0.37 -5.96 -2.55
CA TYR A 253 0.06 -4.53 -2.43
C TYR A 253 1.24 -3.77 -1.84
N HIS A 254 1.75 -4.17 -0.68
CA HIS A 254 2.86 -3.47 -0.04
C HIS A 254 4.20 -3.60 -0.79
N SER A 255 4.42 -4.70 -1.53
CA SER A 255 5.66 -4.90 -2.28
C SER A 255 5.65 -4.30 -3.70
N LEU A 256 4.52 -4.34 -4.41
CA LEU A 256 4.46 -4.06 -5.85
C LEU A 256 3.67 -2.79 -6.21
N TYR A 257 2.75 -2.33 -5.35
CA TYR A 257 1.89 -1.18 -5.68
C TYR A 257 2.70 0.10 -5.94
N LEU A 258 3.60 0.48 -5.03
CA LEU A 258 4.39 1.70 -5.15
C LEU A 258 5.33 1.69 -6.37
N PRO A 259 6.08 0.60 -6.66
CA PRO A 259 6.82 0.47 -7.92
C PRO A 259 5.92 0.55 -9.15
N PHE A 260 4.77 -0.15 -9.14
CA PHE A 260 3.84 -0.15 -10.27
C PHE A 260 3.34 1.26 -10.59
N VAL A 261 2.94 2.00 -9.57
CA VAL A 261 2.43 3.37 -9.66
C VAL A 261 3.53 4.34 -10.14
N TYR A 262 4.78 4.17 -9.70
CA TYR A 262 5.93 4.91 -10.26
C TYR A 262 6.14 4.62 -11.74
N THR A 263 6.17 3.34 -12.14
CA THR A 263 6.44 2.97 -13.54
C THR A 263 5.35 3.41 -14.50
N THR A 264 4.08 3.40 -14.07
CA THR A 264 2.95 3.70 -14.96
C THR A 264 2.80 5.21 -15.20
N PHE A 265 3.18 6.05 -14.24
CA PHE A 265 2.89 7.48 -14.30
C PHE A 265 4.11 8.39 -14.23
N LEU A 266 5.16 7.99 -13.53
CA LEU A 266 6.34 8.82 -13.29
C LEU A 266 7.49 8.50 -14.24
N ALA A 267 7.68 7.22 -14.58
CA ALA A 267 8.77 6.80 -15.46
C ALA A 267 8.66 7.44 -16.85
N ASP A 268 7.47 7.45 -17.46
CA ASP A 268 7.24 8.06 -18.77
C ASP A 268 7.60 9.57 -18.76
N PHE A 269 7.20 10.31 -17.73
CA PHE A 269 7.56 11.73 -17.59
C PHE A 269 9.07 11.96 -17.50
N PHE A 270 9.77 11.10 -16.75
CA PHE A 270 11.22 11.18 -16.65
C PHE A 270 11.95 10.66 -17.89
N GLN A 271 11.32 9.89 -18.78
CA GLN A 271 11.94 9.45 -20.04
C GLN A 271 11.68 10.41 -21.20
N GLU A 272 10.43 10.89 -21.35
CA GLU A 272 10.04 11.80 -22.44
C GLU A 272 10.90 13.07 -22.48
N GLU A 273 11.09 13.74 -21.33
CA GLU A 273 11.91 14.94 -21.28
C GLU A 273 13.41 14.66 -21.50
N GLU A 274 13.92 13.45 -21.23
CA GLU A 274 15.33 13.11 -21.49
C GLU A 274 15.55 12.95 -23.00
N PHE A 275 14.62 12.25 -23.67
CA PHE A 275 14.60 12.16 -25.12
C PHE A 275 14.45 13.52 -25.82
N LEU A 276 13.62 14.43 -25.28
CA LEU A 276 13.47 15.78 -25.82
C LEU A 276 14.75 16.61 -25.65
N LEU A 277 15.42 16.50 -24.50
CA LEU A 277 16.69 17.19 -24.26
C LEU A 277 17.79 16.67 -25.19
N ASP A 278 17.88 15.34 -25.35
CA ASP A 278 18.84 14.71 -26.25
C ASP A 278 18.59 15.11 -27.70
N ASN A 279 17.32 15.12 -28.16
CA ASN A 279 16.98 15.59 -29.50
C ASN A 279 17.32 17.06 -29.72
N ALA A 280 17.06 17.93 -28.73
CA ALA A 280 17.43 19.34 -28.83
C ALA A 280 18.96 19.51 -28.93
N TYR A 281 19.71 18.80 -28.10
CA TYR A 281 21.17 18.80 -28.14
C TYR A 281 21.72 18.24 -29.48
N TYR A 282 21.15 17.14 -29.98
CA TYR A 282 21.49 16.58 -31.29
C TYR A 282 21.18 17.56 -32.43
N SER A 283 20.06 18.27 -32.36
CA SER A 283 19.72 19.29 -33.35
C SER A 283 20.69 20.47 -33.31
N GLU A 284 21.12 20.90 -32.12
CA GLU A 284 22.12 21.97 -31.96
C GLU A 284 23.49 21.54 -32.50
N MET A 285 23.92 20.29 -32.23
CA MET A 285 25.14 19.74 -32.82
C MET A 285 25.04 19.60 -34.35
N LYS A 286 23.87 19.26 -34.88
CA LYS A 286 23.63 19.23 -36.33
C LYS A 286 23.71 20.62 -36.96
N ASP A 287 23.08 21.62 -36.36
CA ASP A 287 23.11 22.99 -36.85
C ASP A 287 24.52 23.62 -36.74
N ALA A 288 25.33 23.15 -35.79
CA ALA A 288 26.74 23.52 -35.67
C ALA A 288 27.66 22.84 -36.72
N GLY A 289 27.12 22.05 -37.64
CA GLY A 289 27.88 21.38 -38.70
C GLY A 289 28.74 20.20 -38.21
N PHE A 290 28.52 19.71 -36.98
CA PHE A 290 29.33 18.62 -36.41
C PHE A 290 29.12 17.27 -37.12
N PHE A 291 28.03 17.14 -37.89
CA PHE A 291 27.68 15.95 -38.66
C PHE A 291 27.81 16.12 -40.18
N ASP A 292 28.21 17.31 -40.64
CA ASP A 292 28.57 17.57 -42.04
C ASP A 292 30.02 17.09 -42.26
N ALA A 293 30.27 15.82 -42.02
CA ALA A 293 31.49 15.18 -42.50
C ALA A 293 31.25 14.85 -43.97
N ASP A 294 31.90 15.62 -44.85
CA ASP A 294 32.03 15.31 -46.28
C ASP A 294 32.61 13.89 -46.42
N TRP A 295 31.74 12.92 -46.68
CA TRP A 295 32.15 11.59 -47.13
C TRP A 295 32.45 11.68 -48.64
N GLU A 296 33.61 12.25 -48.98
CA GLU A 296 34.26 12.02 -50.28
C GLU A 296 35.13 10.75 -50.26
#